data_AF-A0A7C3JPJ7-F1
#
_entry.id   AF-A0A7C3JPJ7-F1
#
_cell.length_a   1.000
_cell.length_b   1.000
_cell.length_c   1.000
_cell.angle_alpha   90.00
_cell.angle_beta   90.00
_cell.angle_gamma   90.00
#
_symmetry.space_group_name_H-M   'P 1'
#
loop_
_entity.id
_entity.type
_entity.pdbx_description
1 polymer ?
#
loop_
_entity_poly.entity_id
_entity_poly.type
_entity_poly.pdbx_seq_one_letter_code
_entity_poly.pdbx_strand_id
1 'polypeptide(L)'
;MLMILRGRLGLVFFDDDGAVTGTVLLAAGGERIAVNIPAGQFHTGVAFEPSVVFEAKAGPYRPHAADEKAAFAPAEGARDAPAYLARLKSLFAARAAKRAKKERR
;
A
#
# COMPACT_ATOMS: atom_id res chain seq x y z
N MET A 1 2.35 6.40 -11.04
CA MET A 1 3.60 5.80 -10.50
C MET A 1 3.76 6.23 -9.04
N LEU A 2 4.15 5.31 -8.15
CA LEU A 2 4.47 5.61 -6.75
C LEU A 2 5.91 5.15 -6.43
N MET A 3 6.67 5.96 -5.71
CA MET A 3 8.05 5.71 -5.30
C MET A 3 8.25 6.03 -3.81
N ILE A 4 9.07 5.22 -3.14
CA ILE A 4 9.56 5.50 -1.77
C ILE A 4 10.89 6.26 -1.85
N LEU A 5 10.98 7.40 -1.19
CA LEU A 5 12.20 8.21 -1.07
C LEU A 5 12.91 7.97 0.26
N ARG A 6 12.14 7.68 1.31
CA ARG A 6 12.64 7.34 2.65
C ARG A 6 11.68 6.37 3.33
N GLY A 7 12.21 5.44 4.11
CA GLY A 7 11.43 4.54 4.96
C GLY A 7 10.95 3.28 4.25
N ARG A 8 9.84 2.72 4.73
CA ARG A 8 9.27 1.44 4.30
C ARG A 8 7.75 1.53 4.18
N LEU A 9 7.25 1.17 3.00
CA LEU A 9 5.84 1.25 2.63
C LEU A 9 5.36 -0.08 2.03
N GLY A 10 4.33 -0.66 2.63
CA GLY A 10 3.58 -1.75 2.02
C GLY A 10 2.44 -1.20 1.16
N LEU A 11 2.42 -1.52 -0.13
CA LEU A 11 1.29 -1.29 -1.01
C LEU A 11 0.40 -2.53 -1.08
N VAL A 12 -0.90 -2.33 -0.91
CA VAL A 12 -1.93 -3.36 -1.07
C VAL A 12 -2.85 -2.94 -2.22
N PHE A 13 -3.15 -3.86 -3.12
CA PHE A 13 -4.05 -3.67 -4.26
C PHE A 13 -5.34 -4.44 -4.03
N PHE A 14 -6.47 -3.90 -4.48
CA PHE A 14 -7.80 -4.45 -4.26
C PHE A 14 -8.62 -4.46 -5.54
N ASP A 15 -9.47 -5.47 -5.73
CA ASP A 15 -10.57 -5.34 -6.71
C ASP A 15 -11.67 -4.40 -6.18
N ASP A 16 -12.73 -4.24 -6.98
CA ASP A 16 -13.85 -3.34 -6.68
C ASP A 16 -14.66 -3.78 -5.45
N ASP A 17 -14.61 -5.07 -5.10
CA ASP A 17 -15.27 -5.66 -3.92
C ASP A 17 -14.39 -5.60 -2.65
N GLY A 18 -13.15 -5.11 -2.77
CA GLY A 18 -12.21 -5.00 -1.66
C GLY A 18 -11.42 -6.27 -1.36
N ALA A 19 -11.43 -7.26 -2.24
CA ALA A 19 -10.57 -8.43 -2.11
C ALA A 19 -9.13 -8.06 -2.50
N VAL A 20 -8.15 -8.56 -1.73
CA VAL A 20 -6.74 -8.25 -1.97
C VAL A 20 -6.25 -9.00 -3.21
N THR A 21 -5.88 -8.26 -4.25
CA THR A 21 -5.36 -8.80 -5.52
C THR A 21 -3.83 -8.87 -5.54
N GLY A 22 -3.16 -8.11 -4.68
CA GLY A 22 -1.70 -8.14 -4.60
C GLY A 22 -1.13 -7.30 -3.45
N THR A 23 0.12 -7.59 -3.10
CA THR A 23 0.89 -6.73 -2.19
C THR A 23 2.32 -6.54 -2.67
N VAL A 24 2.89 -5.37 -2.38
CA VAL A 24 4.26 -5.00 -2.73
C VAL A 24 4.89 -4.25 -1.57
N LEU A 25 6.08 -4.66 -1.11
CA LEU A 25 6.85 -3.90 -0.13
C LEU A 25 7.87 -3.03 -0.87
N LEU A 26 7.87 -1.73 -0.55
CA LEU A 26 8.86 -0.76 -0.99
C LEU A 26 9.77 -0.38 0.18
N ALA A 27 11.07 -0.32 -0.07
CA ALA A 27 12.06 0.13 0.91
C ALA A 27 13.05 1.07 0.23
N ALA A 28 13.28 2.25 0.81
CA ALA A 28 14.27 3.19 0.28
C ALA A 28 15.66 2.53 0.25
N GLY A 29 16.35 2.60 -0.90
CA GLY A 29 17.64 1.91 -1.12
C GLY A 29 17.55 0.38 -1.27
N GLY A 30 16.34 -0.18 -1.29
CA GLY A 30 16.11 -1.62 -1.50
C GLY A 30 15.99 -2.02 -2.96
N GLU A 31 15.77 -3.32 -3.20
CA GLU A 31 15.56 -3.91 -4.53
C GLU A 31 14.35 -3.32 -5.26
N ARG A 32 13.32 -2.92 -4.51
CA ARG A 32 12.09 -2.33 -5.05
C ARG A 32 11.80 -1.01 -4.36
N ILE A 33 11.94 0.07 -5.13
CA ILE A 33 11.74 1.45 -4.65
C ILE A 33 10.52 2.12 -5.29
N ALA A 34 9.97 1.56 -6.37
CA ALA A 34 8.83 2.13 -7.06
C ALA A 34 7.91 1.05 -7.63
N VAL A 35 6.66 1.43 -7.88
CA VAL A 35 5.69 0.63 -8.64
C VAL A 35 4.96 1.51 -9.64
N ASN A 36 4.53 0.90 -10.74
CA ASN A 36 3.46 1.47 -11.55
C ASN A 36 2.12 0.93 -11.05
N ILE A 37 1.14 1.82 -10.89
CA ILE A 37 -0.21 1.48 -10.45
C ILE A 37 -1.12 1.63 -11.67
N PRO A 38 -1.85 0.58 -12.09
CA PRO A 38 -2.79 0.69 -13.20
C PRO A 38 -3.87 1.74 -12.93
N ALA A 39 -4.36 2.38 -13.99
CA ALA A 39 -5.50 3.28 -13.88
C ALA A 39 -6.74 2.52 -13.36
N GLY A 40 -7.53 3.15 -12.49
CA GLY A 40 -8.72 2.53 -11.88
C GLY A 40 -8.43 1.51 -10.78
N GLN A 41 -7.16 1.15 -10.53
CA GLN A 41 -6.82 0.17 -9.51
C GLN A 41 -6.90 0.78 -8.09
N PHE A 42 -7.82 0.26 -7.26
CA PHE A 42 -7.81 0.57 -5.83
C PHE A 42 -6.52 0.07 -5.17
N HIS A 43 -5.91 0.94 -4.37
CA HIS A 43 -4.70 0.63 -3.63
C HIS A 43 -4.60 1.46 -2.35
N THR A 44 -3.83 0.97 -1.38
CA THR A 44 -3.50 1.72 -0.17
C THR A 44 -2.05 1.51 0.23
N GLY A 45 -1.47 2.52 0.89
CA GLY A 45 -0.12 2.50 1.44
C GLY A 45 -0.11 2.34 2.95
N VAL A 46 0.67 1.38 3.45
CA VAL A 46 0.89 1.12 4.88
C VAL A 46 2.33 1.46 5.22
N ALA A 47 2.53 2.57 5.93
CA ALA A 47 3.86 2.94 6.43
C ALA A 47 4.22 2.10 7.65
N PHE A 48 5.42 1.51 7.65
CA PHE A 48 5.98 0.76 8.79
C PHE A 48 6.92 1.60 9.66
N GLU A 49 7.36 2.74 9.13
CA GLU A 49 8.22 3.72 9.79
C GLU A 49 7.97 5.10 9.15
N PRO A 50 8.43 6.23 9.74
CA PRO A 50 8.32 7.54 9.12
C PRO A 50 8.89 7.51 7.69
N SER A 51 8.01 7.78 6.72
CA SER A 51 8.27 7.53 5.31
C SER A 51 7.97 8.76 4.46
N VAL A 52 8.70 8.90 3.36
CA VAL A 52 8.47 9.94 2.35
C VAL A 52 8.24 9.25 1.02
N VAL A 53 7.12 9.54 0.38
CA VAL A 53 6.73 8.97 -0.91
C VAL A 53 6.59 10.07 -1.95
N PHE A 54 6.88 9.72 -3.20
CA PHE A 54 6.56 10.52 -4.36
C PHE A 54 5.55 9.76 -5.22
N GLU A 55 4.44 10.40 -5.57
CA GLU A 55 3.45 9.84 -6.48
C GLU A 55 3.18 10.80 -7.63
N ALA A 56 3.20 10.28 -8.85
CA ALA A 56 2.83 11.00 -10.06
C ALA A 56 1.59 10.35 -10.70
N LYS A 57 0.56 11.17 -10.92
CA LYS A 57 -0.70 10.84 -11.61
C LYS A 57 -0.83 11.72 -12.86
N ALA A 58 -1.53 11.23 -13.87
CA ALA A 58 -1.76 11.98 -15.10
C ALA A 58 -2.81 13.09 -14.88
N GLY A 59 -2.55 14.28 -15.42
CA GLY A 59 -3.46 15.42 -15.34
C GLY A 59 -3.33 16.25 -14.05
N PRO A 60 -4.13 17.32 -13.92
CA PRO A 60 -4.11 18.17 -12.74
C PRO A 60 -4.65 17.44 -11.51
N TYR A 61 -4.22 17.87 -10.33
CA TYR A 61 -4.81 17.38 -9.08
C TYR A 61 -6.31 17.71 -9.04
N ARG A 62 -7.12 16.68 -8.78
CA ARG A 62 -8.54 16.80 -8.46
C ARG A 62 -8.78 16.02 -7.16
N PRO A 63 -9.40 16.63 -6.14
CA PRO A 63 -9.83 15.90 -4.96
C PRO A 63 -10.72 14.72 -5.36
N HIS A 64 -10.55 13.59 -4.68
CA HIS A 64 -11.37 12.41 -4.94
C HIS A 64 -12.83 12.68 -4.61
N ALA A 65 -13.71 12.37 -5.56
CA ALA A 65 -15.15 12.33 -5.34
C ALA A 65 -15.52 11.16 -4.40
N ALA A 66 -16.75 11.15 -3.90
CA ALA A 66 -17.18 10.16 -2.91
C ALA A 66 -17.22 8.74 -3.50
N ASP A 67 -17.60 8.61 -4.77
CA ASP A 67 -17.64 7.37 -5.55
C ASP A 67 -16.26 6.85 -5.98
N GLU A 68 -15.23 7.69 -5.91
CA GLU A 68 -13.82 7.30 -6.13
C GLU A 68 -13.16 6.73 -4.86
N LYS A 69 -13.86 6.73 -3.72
CA LYS A 69 -13.38 6.14 -2.47
C LYS A 69 -13.81 4.69 -2.37
N ALA A 70 -12.90 3.85 -1.90
CA ALA A 70 -13.19 2.44 -1.62
C ALA A 70 -14.27 2.31 -0.53
N ALA A 71 -15.51 1.96 -0.93
CA ALA A 71 -16.64 1.79 -0.01
C ALA A 71 -16.43 0.66 1.02
N PHE A 72 -15.56 -0.30 0.70
CA PHE A 72 -15.17 -1.40 1.59
C PHE A 72 -14.19 -0.99 2.69
N ALA A 73 -13.54 0.18 2.57
CA ALA A 73 -12.58 0.66 3.55
C ALA A 73 -13.28 1.53 4.61
N PRO A 74 -12.88 1.42 5.89
CA PRO A 74 -13.43 2.27 6.92
C PRO A 74 -13.10 3.75 6.66
N ALA A 75 -14.04 4.63 7.04
CA ALA A 75 -13.83 6.06 6.97
C ALA A 75 -12.67 6.51 7.88
N GLU A 76 -12.07 7.65 7.55
CA GLU A 76 -11.05 8.27 8.39
C GLU A 76 -11.59 8.51 9.81
N GLY A 77 -10.83 8.10 10.83
CA GLY A 77 -11.22 8.23 12.23
C GLY A 77 -12.30 7.25 12.71
N ALA A 78 -12.78 6.33 11.86
CA ALA A 78 -13.75 5.32 12.28
C ALA A 78 -13.16 4.37 13.35
N ARG A 79 -14.03 3.85 14.24
CA ARG A 79 -13.62 3.01 15.39
C ARG A 79 -12.93 1.72 14.97
N ASP A 80 -13.26 1.19 13.80
CA ASP A 80 -12.72 -0.03 13.22
C ASP A 80 -11.44 0.20 12.38
N ALA A 81 -11.05 1.46 12.12
CA ALA A 81 -9.84 1.79 11.36
C ALA A 81 -8.54 1.18 11.94
N PRO A 82 -8.31 1.13 13.28
CA PRO A 82 -7.14 0.46 13.82
C PRO A 82 -7.09 -1.05 13.53
N ALA A 83 -8.24 -1.72 13.60
CA ALA A 83 -8.34 -3.15 13.30
C ALA A 83 -8.10 -3.42 11.81
N TYR A 84 -8.64 -2.56 10.93
CA TYR A 84 -8.38 -2.61 9.50
C TYR A 84 -6.89 -2.41 9.18
N LEU A 85 -6.24 -1.41 9.79
CA LEU A 85 -4.80 -1.18 9.63
C LEU A 85 -3.97 -2.37 10.12
N ALA A 86 -4.33 -2.99 11.24
CA ALA A 86 -3.66 -4.18 11.75
C ALA A 86 -3.77 -5.36 10.76
N ARG A 87 -4.95 -5.56 10.16
CA ARG A 87 -5.15 -6.55 9.08
C ARG A 87 -4.27 -6.24 7.87
N LEU A 88 -4.19 -4.99 7.42
CA LEU A 88 -3.33 -4.63 6.28
C LEU A 88 -1.84 -4.87 6.58
N LYS A 89 -1.38 -4.53 7.80
CA LYS A 89 0.00 -4.79 8.24
C LYS A 89 0.34 -6.29 8.24
N SER A 90 -0.60 -7.15 8.62
CA SER A 90 -0.36 -8.61 8.69
C SER A 90 -0.09 -9.25 7.33
N LEU A 91 -0.57 -8.64 6.23
CA LEU A 91 -0.30 -9.09 4.85
C LEU A 91 1.20 -9.10 4.49
N PHE A 92 2.04 -8.38 5.25
CA PHE A 92 3.47 -8.28 5.00
C PHE A 92 4.32 -9.13 5.97
N ALA A 93 3.74 -9.66 7.05
CA ALA A 93 4.45 -10.46 8.04
C ALA A 93 4.90 -11.84 7.50
N ALA A 94 4.05 -12.51 6.72
CA ALA A 94 4.35 -13.85 6.18
C ALA A 94 5.40 -13.85 5.06
N ARG A 95 5.57 -12.73 4.34
CA ARG A 95 6.56 -12.61 3.26
C ARG A 95 7.97 -12.32 3.77
N ALA A 96 8.12 -11.60 4.88
CA ALA A 96 9.41 -11.39 5.54
C ALA A 96 10.04 -12.72 6.00
N ALA A 97 9.24 -13.62 6.58
CA ALA A 97 9.70 -14.93 7.05
C ALA A 97 10.19 -15.85 5.91
N LYS A 98 9.57 -15.78 4.73
CA LYS A 98 10.00 -16.56 3.54
C LYS A 98 11.30 -16.04 2.93
N ARG A 99 11.55 -14.72 2.94
CA ARG A 99 12.79 -14.11 2.42
C ARG A 99 13.99 -14.40 3.34
N ALA A 100 13.81 -14.26 4.66
CA ALA A 100 14.84 -14.56 5.65
C ALA A 100 15.32 -16.03 5.64
N LYS A 101 14.45 -16.97 5.26
CA LYS A 101 14.79 -18.40 5.11
C LYS A 101 15.55 -18.70 3.80
N LYS A 102 15.39 -17.87 2.77
CA LYS A 102 16.08 -18.00 1.48
C LYS A 102 17.50 -17.42 1.50
N GLU A 103 17.74 -16.35 2.26
CA GLU A 103 19.06 -15.72 2.41
C GLU A 103 20.02 -16.48 3.36
N ARG A 104 19.52 -17.50 4.09
CA ARG A 104 20.31 -18.35 5.01
C ARG A 104 20.69 -19.72 4.42
N ARG A 105 20.49 -19.92 3.12
CA ARG A 105 20.87 -21.12 2.36
C ARG A 105 21.83 -20.73 1.25
#